data_AF-A0A2K5F9K2-F1
#
_entry.id   AF-A0A2K5F9K2-F1
#
_cell.length_a   1.000
_cell.length_b   1.000
_cell.length_c   1.000
_cell.angle_alpha   90.00
_cell.angle_beta   90.00
_cell.angle_gamma   90.00
#
_symmetry.space_group_name_H-M   'P 1'
#
loop_
_entity.id
_entity.type
_entity.pdbx_description
1 polymer ?
#
loop_
_entity_poly.entity_id
_entity_poly.type
_entity_poly.pdbx_seq_one_letter_code
_entity_poly.pdbx_strand_id
1 'polypeptide(L)'
;LEPRRWRFNISKNRRYADLTEDQLPSCEALPFWNEEIVPQIKEGKRVLIAAHGNSLRGIVKHLEGLSEEAIMELNLPTGIPIVYELDKNLKPIKSMQFLGDEETVCKASEAVVAQGKAKK
;
A
#
# COMPACT_ATOMS: atom_id res chain seq x y z
N LEU A 1 -0.80 -27.37 -15.76
CA LEU A 1 -1.76 -26.32 -16.18
C LEU A 1 -1.60 -25.16 -15.21
N GLU A 2 -0.70 -24.23 -15.53
CA GLU A 2 -0.19 -23.21 -14.61
C GLU A 2 -1.22 -22.09 -14.35
N PRO A 3 -1.46 -21.69 -13.09
CA PRO A 3 -2.45 -20.67 -12.76
C PRO A 3 -1.94 -19.28 -13.17
N ARG A 4 -2.79 -18.54 -13.89
CA ARG A 4 -2.52 -17.18 -14.38
C ARG A 4 -2.27 -16.21 -13.22
N ARG A 5 -1.00 -16.08 -12.85
CA ARG A 5 -0.47 -15.05 -11.96
C ARG A 5 -0.54 -13.72 -12.70
N TRP A 6 -1.45 -12.83 -12.30
CA TRP A 6 -1.56 -11.46 -12.81
C TRP A 6 -0.36 -10.60 -12.38
N ARG A 7 0.87 -11.00 -12.71
CA ARG A 7 1.99 -10.06 -12.81
C ARG A 7 1.79 -9.33 -14.13
N PHE A 8 1.12 -8.18 -14.09
CA PHE A 8 1.34 -7.19 -15.13
C PHE A 8 2.77 -6.70 -14.93
N ASN A 9 3.74 -7.42 -15.51
CA ASN A 9 5.11 -6.98 -15.52
C ASN A 9 5.16 -5.78 -16.47
N ILE A 10 5.02 -4.58 -15.91
CA ILE A 10 5.06 -3.31 -16.63
C ILE A 10 6.36 -3.19 -17.43
N SER A 11 7.47 -3.76 -16.95
CA SER A 11 8.75 -3.81 -17.69
C SER A 11 8.70 -4.64 -18.97
N LYS A 12 7.75 -5.59 -19.06
CA LYS A 12 7.52 -6.40 -20.27
C LYS A 12 6.46 -5.82 -21.20
N ASN A 13 5.83 -4.71 -20.84
CA ASN A 13 4.91 -4.03 -21.74
C ASN A 13 5.73 -3.25 -22.76
N ARG A 14 5.45 -3.44 -24.06
CA ARG A 14 6.12 -2.73 -25.16
C ARG A 14 6.18 -1.20 -24.96
N ARG A 15 5.22 -0.61 -24.22
CA ARG A 15 5.18 0.83 -23.90
C ARG A 15 6.27 1.30 -22.93
N TYR A 16 6.87 0.41 -22.15
CA TYR A 16 7.91 0.71 -21.17
C TYR A 16 9.21 -0.05 -21.46
N ALA A 17 9.38 -0.55 -22.69
CA ALA A 17 10.52 -1.38 -23.10
C ALA A 17 11.85 -0.62 -23.08
N ASP A 18 11.80 0.71 -23.17
CA ASP A 18 12.98 1.59 -23.21
C ASP A 18 13.31 2.18 -21.82
N LEU A 19 12.54 1.83 -20.78
CA LEU A 19 12.74 2.34 -19.42
C LEU A 19 13.59 1.37 -18.59
N THR A 20 14.56 1.90 -17.86
CA THR A 20 15.32 1.12 -16.86
C THR A 20 14.42 0.75 -15.68
N GLU A 21 14.82 -0.23 -14.85
CA GLU A 21 14.00 -0.71 -13.73
C GLU A 21 13.63 0.43 -12.74
N ASP A 22 14.51 1.43 -12.60
CA ASP A 22 14.29 2.66 -11.83
C ASP A 22 13.30 3.66 -12.49
N GLN A 23 13.07 3.56 -13.80
CA GLN A 23 12.14 4.42 -14.55
C GLN A 23 10.77 3.78 -14.74
N LEU A 24 10.60 2.52 -14.35
CA LEU A 24 9.29 1.90 -14.35
C LEU A 24 8.40 2.59 -13.31
N PRO A 25 7.13 2.86 -13.63
CA PRO A 25 6.19 3.40 -12.65
C PRO A 25 5.92 2.35 -11.56
N SER A 26 6.78 2.34 -10.54
CA SER A 26 6.78 1.40 -9.43
C SER A 26 5.62 1.69 -8.48
N CYS A 27 5.25 2.96 -8.32
CA CYS A 27 4.01 3.43 -7.71
C CYS A 27 3.94 4.95 -7.89
N GLU A 28 2.93 5.49 -8.57
CA GLU A 28 2.72 6.95 -8.68
C GLU A 28 2.50 7.63 -7.31
N ALA A 29 2.25 6.84 -6.25
CA ALA A 29 1.99 7.36 -4.90
C ALA A 29 3.24 7.84 -4.16
N LEU A 30 4.46 7.38 -4.51
CA LEU A 30 5.68 7.77 -3.77
C LEU A 30 6.15 9.21 -4.04
N PRO A 31 6.15 9.71 -5.28
CA PRO A 31 6.41 11.13 -5.54
C PRO A 31 5.44 12.03 -4.76
N PHE A 32 4.13 11.74 -4.84
CA PHE A 32 3.10 12.49 -4.13
C PHE A 32 3.26 12.42 -2.60
N TRP A 33 3.66 11.26 -2.07
CA TRP A 33 3.97 11.11 -0.65
C TRP A 33 5.08 12.07 -0.20
N ASN A 34 6.20 12.11 -0.94
CA ASN A 34 7.36 12.92 -0.56
C ASN A 34 7.17 14.43 -0.79
N GLU A 35 6.45 14.80 -1.85
CA GLU A 35 6.29 16.20 -2.24
C GLU A 35 5.14 16.90 -1.51
N GLU A 36 4.03 16.20 -1.28
CA GLU A 36 2.80 16.82 -0.75
C GLU A 36 2.49 16.40 0.69
N ILE A 37 2.66 15.11 1.01
CA ILE A 37 2.23 14.56 2.30
C ILE A 37 3.30 14.79 3.39
N VAL A 38 4.56 14.52 3.09
CA VAL A 38 5.69 14.66 4.04
C VAL A 38 5.83 16.07 4.60
N PRO A 39 5.77 17.16 3.81
CA PRO A 39 5.85 18.52 4.35
C PRO A 39 4.72 18.82 5.33
N GLN A 40 3.49 18.39 5.03
CA GLN A 40 2.34 18.59 5.91
C GLN A 40 2.49 17.85 7.23
N ILE A 41 3.01 16.61 7.21
CA ILE A 41 3.30 15.85 8.44
C ILE A 41 4.38 16.58 9.26
N LYS A 42 5.43 17.10 8.62
CA LYS A 42 6.51 17.86 9.29
C LYS A 42 6.04 19.18 9.88
N GLU A 43 5.02 19.80 9.31
CA GLU A 43 4.33 20.97 9.88
C GLU A 43 3.44 20.62 11.09
N GLY A 44 3.36 19.34 11.48
CA GLY A 44 2.53 18.87 12.59
C GLY A 44 1.05 18.75 12.24
N LYS A 45 0.69 18.76 10.95
CA LYS A 45 -0.69 18.56 10.50
C LYS A 45 -1.05 17.07 10.55
N ARG A 46 -2.32 16.79 10.88
CA ARG A 46 -2.90 15.45 10.79
C ARG A 46 -3.42 15.23 9.38
N VAL A 47 -2.81 14.31 8.64
CA VAL A 47 -3.15 14.02 7.24
C VAL A 47 -4.06 12.79 7.16
N LEU A 48 -5.15 12.90 6.40
CA LEU A 48 -6.01 11.77 6.05
C LEU A 48 -5.78 11.40 4.58
N ILE A 49 -5.46 10.14 4.30
CA ILE A 49 -5.20 9.63 2.96
C ILE A 49 -6.31 8.67 2.58
N ALA A 50 -7.07 9.01 1.54
CA ALA A 50 -8.08 8.14 0.94
C ALA A 50 -7.61 7.70 -0.45
N ALA A 51 -7.25 6.43 -0.58
CA ALA A 51 -6.71 5.86 -1.81
C ALA A 51 -7.16 4.40 -2.01
N HIS A 52 -6.88 3.84 -3.19
CA HIS A 52 -7.10 2.42 -3.47
C HIS A 52 -5.97 1.53 -2.90
N GLY A 53 -6.28 0.24 -2.70
CA GLY A 53 -5.38 -0.71 -2.04
C GLY A 53 -3.98 -0.81 -2.67
N ASN A 54 -3.85 -0.72 -4.00
CA ASN A 54 -2.54 -0.79 -4.64
C ASN A 54 -1.65 0.42 -4.33
N SER A 55 -2.23 1.62 -4.31
CA SER A 55 -1.50 2.85 -3.96
C SER A 55 -1.15 2.89 -2.47
N LEU A 56 -2.08 2.47 -1.61
CA LEU A 56 -1.84 2.41 -0.16
C LEU A 56 -0.74 1.42 0.18
N ARG A 57 -0.71 0.25 -0.49
CA ARG A 57 0.37 -0.75 -0.32
C ARG A 57 1.74 -0.17 -0.66
N GLY A 58 1.85 0.67 -1.68
CA GLY A 58 3.11 1.34 -2.03
C GLY A 58 3.63 2.25 -0.91
N ILE A 59 2.73 3.03 -0.30
CA ILE A 59 3.05 3.91 0.83
C ILE A 59 3.41 3.08 2.08
N VAL A 60 2.62 2.05 2.41
CA VAL A 60 2.87 1.17 3.56
C VAL A 60 4.21 0.43 3.40
N LYS A 61 4.51 -0.09 2.21
CA LYS A 61 5.81 -0.72 1.90
C LYS A 61 6.97 0.24 2.19
N HIS A 62 6.84 1.50 1.79
CA HIS A 62 7.87 2.51 2.02
C HIS A 62 8.02 2.88 3.49
N LEU A 63 6.91 3.03 4.21
CA LEU A 63 6.90 3.36 5.64
C LEU A 63 7.48 2.25 6.53
N GLU A 64 7.12 1.00 6.26
CA GLU A 64 7.53 -0.15 7.07
C GLU A 64 8.77 -0.88 6.53
N GLY A 65 9.27 -0.48 5.36
CA GLY A 65 10.42 -1.13 4.73
C GLY A 65 10.16 -2.60 4.39
N LEU A 66 8.91 -2.95 4.08
CA LEU A 66 8.49 -4.32 3.81
C LEU A 66 9.06 -4.82 2.47
N SER A 67 9.38 -6.12 2.42
CA SER A 67 9.76 -6.79 1.18
C SER A 67 8.56 -6.94 0.23
N GLU A 68 8.81 -7.27 -1.05
CA GLU A 68 7.73 -7.48 -2.03
C GLU A 68 6.81 -8.64 -1.66
N GLU A 69 7.34 -9.66 -0.99
CA GLU A 69 6.60 -10.83 -0.55
C GLU A 69 5.68 -10.46 0.61
N ALA A 70 6.20 -9.72 1.59
CA ALA A 70 5.43 -9.28 2.76
C ALA A 70 4.26 -8.36 2.36
N ILE A 71 4.46 -7.45 1.39
CA ILE A 71 3.38 -6.58 0.92
C ILE A 71 2.32 -7.33 0.07
N MET A 72 2.69 -8.45 -0.55
CA MET A 72 1.73 -9.31 -1.25
C MET A 72 0.84 -10.07 -0.28
N GLU A 73 1.42 -10.54 0.84
CA GLU A 73 0.68 -11.20 1.91
C GLU A 73 -0.17 -10.22 2.75
N LEU A 74 0.21 -8.94 2.78
CA LEU A 74 -0.54 -7.89 3.46
C LEU A 74 -1.88 -7.63 2.76
N ASN A 75 -2.96 -8.12 3.35
CA ASN A 75 -4.32 -7.83 2.92
C ASN A 75 -4.90 -6.70 3.79
N LEU A 76 -4.87 -5.48 3.24
CA LEU A 76 -5.45 -4.30 3.89
C LEU A 76 -6.98 -4.36 3.79
N PRO A 77 -7.73 -4.41 4.90
CA PRO A 77 -9.19 -4.41 4.89
C PRO A 77 -9.74 -3.13 4.23
N THR A 78 -10.70 -3.30 3.33
CA THR A 78 -11.39 -2.16 2.69
C THR A 78 -12.37 -1.52 3.66
N GLY A 79 -12.34 -0.20 3.78
CA GLY A 79 -13.30 0.56 4.59
C GLY A 79 -12.95 0.67 6.08
N ILE A 80 -11.76 0.21 6.48
CA ILE A 80 -11.28 0.36 7.86
C ILE A 80 -10.14 1.37 7.88
N PRO A 81 -10.27 2.49 8.61
CA PRO A 81 -9.19 3.47 8.73
C PRO A 81 -7.97 2.86 9.42
N ILE A 82 -6.80 3.23 8.93
CA ILE A 82 -5.51 2.79 9.46
C ILE A 82 -4.82 4.01 10.05
N VAL A 83 -4.38 3.89 11.30
CA VAL A 83 -3.69 4.95 12.03
C VAL A 83 -2.20 4.61 12.11
N TYR A 84 -1.40 5.55 11.62
CA TYR A 84 0.06 5.52 11.73
C TYR A 84 0.53 6.68 12.62
N GLU A 85 1.29 6.36 13.66
CA GLU A 85 2.05 7.35 14.43
C GLU A 85 3.47 7.39 13.88
N LEU A 86 3.85 8.50 13.24
CA LEU A 86 5.16 8.67 12.62
C LEU A 86 6.05 9.58 13.49
N ASP A 87 7.35 9.28 13.54
CA ASP A 87 8.36 10.12 14.17
C ASP A 87 8.80 11.27 13.23
N LYS A 88 9.69 12.14 13.74
CA LYS A 88 10.28 13.24 12.97
C LYS A 88 11.06 12.80 11.71
N ASN A 89 11.43 11.53 11.63
CA ASN A 89 12.11 10.91 10.49
C ASN A 89 11.13 10.13 9.60
N LEU A 90 9.81 10.30 9.79
CA LEU A 90 8.74 9.59 9.08
C LEU A 90 8.75 8.07 9.30
N LYS A 91 9.35 7.61 10.40
CA LYS A 91 9.34 6.21 10.78
C LYS A 91 8.14 5.92 11.69
N PRO A 92 7.40 4.83 11.47
CA PRO A 92 6.33 4.42 12.35
C PRO A 92 6.88 4.13 13.77
N ILE A 93 6.36 4.84 14.76
CA ILE A 93 6.68 4.67 16.20
C ILE A 93 5.97 3.42 16.74
N LYS A 94 4.76 3.16 16.24
CA LYS A 94 3.94 2.00 16.59
C LYS A 94 3.58 1.22 15.33
N SER A 95 3.32 -0.06 15.53
CA SER A 95 2.74 -0.92 14.49
C SER A 95 1.40 -0.36 14.02
N MET A 96 1.10 -0.60 12.76
CA MET A 96 -0.16 -0.30 12.09
C MET A 96 -1.38 -0.61 12.97
N GLN A 97 -2.19 0.41 13.29
CA GLN A 97 -3.41 0.23 14.10
C GLN A 97 -4.66 0.41 13.24
N PHE A 98 -5.59 -0.55 13.33
CA PHE A 98 -6.90 -0.44 12.69
C PHE A 98 -7.88 0.27 13.62
N LEU A 99 -8.59 1.25 13.08
CA LEU A 99 -9.63 1.96 13.81
C LEU A 99 -10.97 1.27 13.58
N GLY A 100 -11.41 0.47 14.56
CA GLY A 100 -12.72 -0.19 14.54
C GLY A 100 -12.82 -1.32 15.56
N ASP A 101 -14.03 -1.80 15.78
CA ASP A 101 -14.27 -2.99 16.62
C ASP A 101 -13.60 -4.22 15.99
N GLU A 102 -13.07 -5.10 16.85
CA GLU A 102 -12.33 -6.30 16.44
C GLU A 102 -13.16 -7.19 15.49
N GLU A 103 -14.48 -7.26 15.71
CA GLU A 103 -15.40 -7.99 14.84
C GLU A 103 -15.48 -7.39 13.42
N THR A 104 -15.49 -6.06 13.30
CA THR A 104 -15.51 -5.35 12.02
C THR A 104 -14.20 -5.53 11.28
N VAL A 105 -13.07 -5.47 11.99
CA VAL A 105 -11.72 -5.70 11.43
C VAL A 105 -11.57 -7.12 10.90
N CYS A 106 -12.02 -8.11 11.68
CA CYS A 106 -11.99 -9.51 11.27
C CYS A 106 -12.83 -9.72 10.00
N LYS A 107 -14.10 -9.27 9.99
CA LYS A 107 -15.00 -9.41 8.83
C LYS A 107 -14.45 -8.74 7.57
N ALA A 108 -13.88 -7.54 7.69
CA ALA A 108 -13.33 -6.83 6.54
C ALA A 108 -12.06 -7.51 6.01
N SER A 109 -11.21 -8.04 6.90
CA SER A 109 -10.02 -8.81 6.50
C SER A 109 -10.42 -10.09 5.76
N GLU A 110 -11.40 -10.83 6.29
CA GLU A 110 -11.97 -12.01 5.64
C GLU A 110 -12.60 -11.68 4.28
N ALA A 111 -13.32 -10.56 4.17
CA ALA A 111 -13.92 -10.12 2.92
C ALA A 111 -12.87 -9.81 1.85
N VAL A 112 -11.73 -9.22 2.22
CA VAL A 112 -10.62 -8.97 1.28
C VAL A 112 -9.96 -10.28 0.85
N VAL A 113 -9.79 -11.24 1.76
CA VAL A 113 -9.30 -12.59 1.44
C VAL A 113 -10.28 -13.32 0.50
N ALA A 114 -11.58 -13.19 0.73
CA ALA A 114 -12.63 -13.78 -0.10
C ALA A 114 -12.68 -13.14 -1.51
N GLN A 115 -12.51 -11.82 -1.62
CA GLN A 115 -12.39 -11.14 -2.91
C GLN A 115 -11.18 -11.65 -3.71
N GLY A 116 -10.05 -11.92 -3.05
CA GLY A 116 -8.87 -12.54 -3.67
C GLY A 116 -9.15 -13.94 -4.25
N LYS A 117 -10.16 -14.65 -3.72
CA LYS A 117 -10.58 -15.99 -4.20
C LYS A 117 -11.65 -15.96 -5.29
N ALA A 118 -12.34 -14.83 -5.49
CA ALA A 118 -13.54 -14.76 -6.34
C ALA A 118 -13.28 -14.60 -7.85
N LYS A 119 -12.03 -14.69 -8.32
CA LYS A 119 -11.71 -14.81 -9.76
C LYS A 119 -10.83 -16.03 -10.01
N LYS A 120 -11.47 -17.17 -10.22
CA LYS A 120 -10.93 -18.28 -11.01
C LYS A 120 -11.89 -18.57 -12.15
#